data_AF-A0A524P7J9-F1
#
_entry.id   AF-A0A524P7J9-F1
#
_cell.length_a   1.000
_cell.length_b   1.000
_cell.length_c   1.000
_cell.angle_alpha   90.00
_cell.angle_beta   90.00
_cell.angle_gamma   90.00
#
_symmetry.space_group_name_H-M   'P 1'
#
loop_
_entity.id
_entity.type
_entity.pdbx_description
1 polymer ?
#
loop_
_entity_poly.entity_id
_entity_poly.type
_entity_poly.pdbx_seq_one_letter_code
_entity_poly.pdbx_strand_id
1 'polypeptide(L)'
;MTLQTTEAQTPGAASFDAFLEELRDLVGTRWMHTDPCVLDSYAWHMNAETMVGGHFMPRAIAVVLPEDTEQVVRIVKLCLRHDVQYKATATGQGPWNAPKAENNSIQIDLRRLDQIVSIDEKNMYA
;
A
#
# COMPACT_ATOMS: atom_id res chain seq x y z
N MET A 1 10.33 31.97 9.88
CA MET A 1 10.25 30.59 10.41
C MET A 1 10.20 29.66 9.20
N THR A 2 11.38 29.30 8.69
CA THR A 2 11.52 28.50 7.47
C THR A 2 11.49 27.04 7.90
N LEU A 3 10.41 26.34 7.58
CA LEU A 3 10.32 24.90 7.79
C LEU A 3 11.32 24.24 6.84
N GLN A 4 12.41 23.71 7.39
CA GLN A 4 13.28 22.78 6.68
C GLN A 4 12.45 21.52 6.41
N THR A 5 12.13 21.29 5.15
CA THR A 5 11.64 20.00 4.67
C THR A 5 12.78 18.99 4.87
N THR A 6 12.64 18.12 5.87
CA THR A 6 13.51 16.96 6.05
C THR A 6 13.41 16.10 4.79
N GLU A 7 14.50 16.00 4.03
CA GLU A 7 14.59 15.07 2.91
C GLU A 7 14.45 13.65 3.46
N ALA A 8 13.41 12.93 3.02
CA ALA A 8 13.19 11.54 3.37
C ALA A 8 14.38 10.74 2.82
N GLN A 9 15.21 10.24 3.72
CA GLN A 9 16.40 9.47 3.40
C GLN A 9 15.93 8.14 2.80
N THR A 10 16.23 7.90 1.53
CA THR A 10 15.84 6.65 0.86
C THR A 10 16.54 5.49 1.58
N PRO A 11 15.80 4.50 2.13
CA PRO A 11 16.43 3.37 2.80
C PRO A 11 17.35 2.62 1.83
N GLY A 12 18.54 2.22 2.29
CA GLY A 12 19.47 1.45 1.47
C GLY A 12 18.90 0.07 1.11
N ALA A 13 19.32 -0.49 -0.04
CA ALA A 13 18.79 -1.75 -0.59
C ALA A 13 18.77 -2.92 0.41
N ALA A 14 19.81 -3.06 1.25
CA ALA A 14 19.87 -4.11 2.28
C ALA A 14 18.80 -3.98 3.39
N SER A 15 18.23 -2.78 3.58
CA SER A 15 17.14 -2.54 4.53
C SER A 15 15.77 -2.96 3.98
N PHE A 16 15.63 -3.02 2.65
CA PHE A 16 14.36 -3.39 2.01
C PHE A 16 14.15 -4.91 1.95
N ASP A 17 15.21 -5.68 1.75
CA ASP A 17 15.10 -7.15 1.72
C ASP A 17 14.59 -7.70 3.06
N ALA A 18 15.17 -7.24 4.17
CA ALA A 18 14.72 -7.61 5.53
C ALA A 18 13.26 -7.20 5.79
N PHE A 19 12.87 -6.00 5.34
CA PHE A 19 11.48 -5.54 5.44
C PHE A 19 10.53 -6.45 4.65
N LEU A 20 10.88 -6.84 3.42
CA LEU A 20 10.06 -7.70 2.58
C LEU A 20 9.96 -9.13 3.12
N GLU A 21 11.01 -9.64 3.77
CA GLU A 21 10.97 -10.93 4.47
C GLU A 21 10.03 -10.88 5.69
N GLU A 22 10.20 -9.90 6.58
CA GLU A 22 9.30 -9.72 7.73
C GLU A 22 7.84 -9.52 7.30
N LEU A 23 7.61 -8.77 6.22
CA LEU A 23 6.28 -8.52 5.67
C LEU A 23 5.67 -9.81 5.10
N ARG A 24 6.47 -10.64 4.42
CA ARG A 24 6.04 -11.93 3.87
C ARG A 24 5.65 -12.90 4.98
N ASP A 25 6.42 -12.95 6.06
CA ASP A 25 6.12 -13.80 7.21
C ASP A 25 4.85 -13.33 7.94
N LEU A 26 4.63 -12.01 8.00
CA LEU A 26 3.47 -11.41 8.66
C LEU A 26 2.16 -11.65 7.89
N VAL A 27 2.17 -11.51 6.56
CA VAL A 27 0.97 -11.53 5.70
C VAL A 27 0.74 -12.90 5.01
N GLY A 28 1.81 -13.66 4.84
CA GLY A 28 1.83 -14.92 4.12
C GLY A 28 2.13 -14.75 2.63
N THR A 29 2.84 -15.74 2.06
CA THR A 29 3.34 -15.72 0.67
C THR A 29 2.26 -15.55 -0.39
N ARG A 30 1.04 -16.04 -0.12
CA ARG A 30 -0.11 -15.91 -1.04
C ARG A 30 -0.63 -14.48 -1.17
N TRP A 31 -0.43 -13.67 -0.13
CA TRP A 31 -1.09 -12.38 0.05
C TRP A 31 -0.09 -11.21 0.05
N MET A 32 1.13 -11.47 -0.39
CA MET A 32 2.14 -10.46 -0.69
C MET A 32 2.61 -10.66 -2.13
N HIS A 33 2.61 -9.59 -2.91
CA HIS A 33 3.04 -9.59 -4.30
C HIS A 33 4.18 -8.60 -4.51
N THR A 34 5.25 -9.09 -5.14
CA THR A 34 6.40 -8.30 -5.60
C THR A 34 6.66 -8.49 -7.09
N ASP A 35 5.87 -9.34 -7.76
CA ASP A 35 6.00 -9.63 -9.18
C ASP A 35 5.72 -8.38 -10.04
N PRO A 36 6.61 -7.98 -10.95
CA PRO A 36 6.44 -6.75 -11.73
C PRO A 36 5.11 -6.67 -12.47
N CYS A 37 4.62 -7.79 -13.02
CA CYS A 37 3.34 -7.82 -13.74
C CYS A 37 2.14 -7.54 -12.83
N VAL A 38 2.20 -7.98 -11.56
CA VAL A 38 1.18 -7.69 -10.57
C VAL A 38 1.29 -6.22 -10.17
N LEU A 39 2.50 -5.75 -9.84
CA LEU A 39 2.73 -4.35 -9.47
C LEU A 39 2.27 -3.37 -10.56
N ASP A 40 2.44 -3.71 -11.84
CA ASP A 40 1.94 -2.92 -12.97
C ASP A 40 0.42 -2.80 -12.99
N SER A 41 -0.30 -3.86 -12.59
CA SER A 41 -1.77 -3.80 -12.49
C SER A 41 -2.26 -2.85 -11.38
N TYR A 42 -1.45 -2.65 -10.34
CA TYR A 42 -1.72 -1.70 -9.25
C TYR A 42 -1.17 -0.29 -9.51
N ALA A 43 -0.22 -0.16 -10.44
CA ALA A 43 0.33 1.12 -10.88
C ALA A 43 -0.59 1.82 -11.88
N TRP A 44 -1.36 1.05 -12.66
CA TRP A 44 -2.34 1.62 -13.57
C TRP A 44 -3.52 2.24 -12.79
N HIS A 45 -3.84 3.49 -13.09
CA HIS A 45 -4.98 4.18 -12.49
C HIS A 45 -5.77 4.95 -13.53
N MET A 46 -7.10 4.95 -13.38
CA MET A 46 -7.99 5.84 -14.13
C MET A 46 -7.65 7.30 -13.80
N ASN A 47 -7.47 8.15 -14.82
CA ASN A 47 -7.11 9.56 -14.70
C ASN A 47 -5.67 9.83 -14.21
N ALA A 48 -4.77 8.83 -14.22
CA ALA A 48 -3.36 9.03 -13.88
C ALA A 48 -2.68 10.09 -14.76
N GLU A 49 -3.15 10.29 -16.00
CA GLU A 49 -2.62 11.28 -16.93
C GLU A 49 -2.76 12.71 -16.41
N THR A 50 -3.73 12.96 -15.52
CA THR A 50 -3.92 14.26 -14.86
C THR A 50 -2.84 14.56 -13.81
N MET A 51 -2.07 13.54 -13.38
CA MET A 51 -1.04 13.66 -12.36
C MET A 51 0.38 13.47 -12.91
N VAL A 52 0.57 12.50 -13.82
CA VAL A 52 1.91 12.10 -14.30
C VAL A 52 2.05 12.09 -15.82
N GLY A 53 1.03 12.53 -16.57
CA GLY A 53 1.07 12.60 -18.04
C GLY A 53 1.01 11.24 -18.75
N GLY A 54 0.76 10.15 -18.02
CA GLY A 54 0.56 8.81 -18.54
C GLY A 54 -0.38 7.99 -17.66
N HIS A 55 -0.63 6.73 -18.01
CA HIS A 55 -1.63 5.90 -17.31
C HIS A 55 -1.09 5.13 -16.09
N PHE A 56 0.22 5.15 -15.87
CA PHE A 56 0.88 4.40 -14.82
C PHE A 56 1.51 5.35 -13.81
N MET A 57 1.10 5.21 -12.56
CA MET A 57 1.73 5.83 -11.40
C MET A 57 3.04 5.10 -11.06
N PRO A 58 3.94 5.70 -10.27
CA PRO A 58 5.12 5.00 -9.76
C PRO A 58 4.77 3.67 -9.08
N ARG A 59 5.64 2.67 -9.21
CA ARG A 59 5.40 1.36 -8.60
C ARG A 59 5.64 1.38 -7.09
N ALA A 60 4.82 0.61 -6.39
CA ALA A 60 5.12 0.21 -5.03
C ALA A 60 6.15 -0.92 -5.01
N ILE A 61 6.85 -1.08 -3.90
CA ILE A 61 7.83 -2.16 -3.68
C ILE A 61 7.12 -3.51 -3.53
N ALA A 62 5.96 -3.49 -2.89
CA ALA A 62 5.11 -4.65 -2.70
C ALA A 62 3.65 -4.24 -2.59
N VAL A 63 2.75 -5.18 -2.87
CA VAL A 63 1.33 -5.08 -2.55
C VAL A 63 0.97 -6.18 -1.56
N VAL A 64 0.24 -5.85 -0.51
CA VAL A 64 -0.20 -6.80 0.52
C VAL A 64 -1.70 -6.78 0.74
N LEU A 65 -2.28 -7.96 0.97
CA LEU A 65 -3.71 -8.15 1.19
C LEU A 65 -3.96 -8.75 2.59
N PRO A 66 -4.17 -7.89 3.60
CA PRO A 66 -4.37 -8.34 4.97
C PRO A 66 -5.70 -9.08 5.17
N GLU A 67 -5.74 -9.96 6.15
CA GLU A 67 -6.90 -10.81 6.47
C GLU A 67 -7.84 -10.24 7.51
N ASP A 68 -7.33 -9.37 8.37
CA ASP A 68 -8.09 -8.71 9.42
C ASP A 68 -7.46 -7.35 9.79
N THR A 69 -8.13 -6.64 10.69
CA THR A 69 -7.69 -5.33 11.20
C THR A 69 -6.43 -5.42 12.06
N GLU A 70 -6.19 -6.54 12.74
CA GLU A 70 -4.98 -6.73 13.56
C GLU A 70 -3.74 -6.86 12.67
N GLN A 71 -3.85 -7.57 11.55
CA GLN A 71 -2.79 -7.70 10.56
C GLN A 71 -2.49 -6.36 9.90
N VAL A 72 -3.51 -5.53 9.61
CA VAL A 72 -3.30 -4.13 9.17
C VAL A 72 -2.45 -3.36 10.19
N VAL A 73 -2.80 -3.43 11.48
CA VAL A 73 -2.04 -2.74 12.54
C VAL A 73 -0.59 -3.23 12.59
N ARG A 74 -0.35 -4.54 12.46
CA ARG A 74 1.01 -5.09 12.44
C ARG A 74 1.79 -4.63 11.21
N ILE A 75 1.19 -4.58 10.02
CA ILE A 75 1.80 -4.07 8.78
C ILE A 75 2.20 -2.60 8.95
N VAL A 76 1.29 -1.74 9.42
CA VAL A 76 1.58 -0.30 9.60
C VAL A 76 2.72 -0.07 10.60
N LYS A 77 2.74 -0.84 11.70
CA LYS A 77 3.85 -0.79 12.67
C LYS A 77 5.17 -1.26 12.07
N LEU A 78 5.16 -2.27 11.20
CA LEU A 78 6.35 -2.73 10.48
C LEU A 78 6.85 -1.63 9.54
N CYS A 79 5.97 -1.02 8.74
CA CYS A 79 6.30 0.12 7.89
C CYS A 79 6.99 1.26 8.67
N LEU A 80 6.46 1.61 9.85
CA LEU A 80 7.06 2.63 10.72
C LEU A 80 8.47 2.25 11.21
N ARG A 81 8.71 0.98 11.58
CA ARG A 81 10.03 0.54 12.05
C ARG A 81 11.11 0.61 10.96
N HIS A 82 10.73 0.42 9.70
CA HIS A 82 11.65 0.40 8.56
C HIS A 82 11.65 1.71 7.75
N ASP A 83 10.93 2.74 8.20
CA ASP A 83 10.75 4.01 7.49
C ASP A 83 10.21 3.83 6.05
N VAL A 84 9.29 2.88 5.87
CA VAL A 84 8.63 2.60 4.59
C VAL A 84 7.26 3.26 4.57
N GLN A 85 6.95 4.02 3.52
CA GLN A 85 5.62 4.60 3.37
C GLN A 85 4.60 3.52 2.99
N TYR A 86 3.32 3.74 3.27
CA TYR A 86 2.26 2.85 2.80
C TYR A 86 1.11 3.62 2.17
N LYS A 87 0.42 2.96 1.23
CA LYS A 87 -0.75 3.49 0.52
C LYS A 87 -1.90 2.50 0.63
N ALA A 88 -2.95 2.88 1.35
CA ALA A 88 -4.16 2.05 1.46
C ALA A 88 -5.00 2.14 0.18
N THR A 89 -5.41 1.00 -0.36
CA THR A 89 -6.32 0.93 -1.51
C THR A 89 -7.39 -0.12 -1.25
N ALA A 90 -8.51 0.00 -1.96
CA ALA A 90 -9.54 -1.03 -2.00
C ALA A 90 -9.94 -1.22 -3.48
N THR A 91 -10.96 -0.50 -3.94
CA THR A 91 -11.45 -0.61 -5.32
C THR A 91 -10.60 0.15 -6.35
N GLY A 92 -9.56 0.88 -5.93
CA GLY A 92 -8.55 1.46 -6.83
C GLY A 92 -9.06 2.55 -7.78
N GLN A 93 -10.18 3.21 -7.47
CA GLN A 93 -10.87 4.16 -8.35
C GLN A 93 -10.16 5.54 -8.45
N GLY A 94 -8.85 5.54 -8.74
CA GLY A 94 -8.09 6.78 -8.96
C GLY A 94 -6.65 6.89 -8.46
N PRO A 95 -5.82 7.80 -9.03
CA PRO A 95 -4.40 7.94 -8.69
C PRO A 95 -4.09 8.70 -7.40
N TRP A 96 -5.08 9.32 -6.75
CA TRP A 96 -4.85 10.26 -5.63
C TRP A 96 -4.09 9.65 -4.44
N ASN A 97 -4.24 8.34 -4.23
CA ASN A 97 -3.52 7.61 -3.20
C ASN A 97 -2.46 6.64 -3.75
N ALA A 98 -2.09 6.76 -5.02
CA ALA A 98 -1.02 5.96 -5.59
C ALA A 98 0.35 6.35 -4.98
N PRO A 99 1.37 5.48 -5.10
CA PRO A 99 2.74 5.85 -4.81
C PRO A 99 3.15 7.10 -5.60
N LYS A 100 3.91 7.99 -4.96
CA LYS A 100 4.39 9.25 -5.57
C LYS A 100 5.85 9.18 -6.02
N ALA A 101 6.56 8.15 -5.60
CA ALA A 101 7.94 7.89 -5.95
C ALA A 101 8.15 6.37 -6.05
N GLU A 102 9.04 5.97 -6.95
CA GLU A 102 9.47 4.58 -7.07
C GLU A 102 10.14 4.12 -5.77
N ASN A 103 9.96 2.84 -5.44
CA ASN A 103 10.71 2.15 -4.40
C ASN A 103 10.67 2.81 -3.00
N ASN A 104 9.57 3.50 -2.65
CA ASN A 104 9.44 4.17 -1.34
C ASN A 104 8.30 3.62 -0.47
N SER A 105 7.35 2.92 -1.08
CA SER A 105 6.11 2.53 -0.40
C SER A 105 5.62 1.15 -0.80
N ILE A 106 4.83 0.56 0.09
CA ILE A 106 3.96 -0.56 -0.22
C ILE A 106 2.53 -0.08 -0.47
N GLN A 107 1.73 -0.86 -1.21
CA GLN A 107 0.27 -0.71 -1.18
C GLN A 107 -0.35 -1.76 -0.26
N ILE A 108 -1.32 -1.33 0.56
CA ILE A 108 -2.14 -2.21 1.39
C ILE A 108 -3.50 -2.29 0.73
N ASP A 109 -3.79 -3.41 0.10
CA ASP A 109 -5.05 -3.67 -0.59
C ASP A 109 -6.06 -4.36 0.33
N LEU A 110 -7.09 -3.61 0.71
CA LEU A 110 -8.12 -4.03 1.65
C LEU A 110 -9.21 -4.89 1.01
N ARG A 111 -9.11 -5.29 -0.27
CA ARG A 111 -10.13 -6.11 -0.94
C ARG A 111 -10.32 -7.51 -0.36
N ARG A 112 -9.39 -8.00 0.47
CA ARG A 112 -9.57 -9.24 1.24
C ARG A 112 -10.48 -9.04 2.47
N LEU A 113 -10.66 -7.80 2.91
CA LEU A 113 -11.57 -7.42 4.00
C LEU A 113 -12.97 -7.08 3.44
N ASP A 114 -13.63 -8.06 2.83
CA ASP A 114 -14.85 -7.90 2.01
C ASP A 114 -16.16 -8.30 2.71
N GLN A 115 -16.13 -8.51 4.03
CA GLN A 115 -17.27 -9.01 4.78
C GLN A 115 -18.21 -7.88 5.23
N ILE A 116 -19.52 -8.07 5.06
CA ILE A 116 -20.55 -7.22 5.68
C ILE A 116 -20.62 -7.60 7.17
N VAL A 117 -20.20 -6.69 8.05
CA VAL A 117 -20.08 -6.96 9.50
C VAL A 117 -21.45 -6.99 10.19
N SER A 118 -22.34 -6.07 9.84
CA SER A 118 -23.69 -5.97 10.39
C SER A 118 -24.63 -5.29 9.40
N ILE A 119 -25.94 -5.53 9.54
CA ILE A 119 -26.98 -4.73 8.88
C ILE A 119 -28.03 -4.44 9.95
N ASP A 120 -28.30 -3.16 10.19
CA ASP A 120 -29.35 -2.70 11.08
C ASP A 120 -30.49 -2.10 10.25
N GLU A 121 -31.45 -2.95 9.86
CA GLU A 121 -32.59 -2.56 9.04
C GLU A 121 -33.47 -1.49 9.70
N LYS A 122 -33.54 -1.49 11.04
CA LYS A 122 -34.36 -0.53 11.78
C LYS A 122 -33.77 0.87 11.72
N ASN A 123 -32.45 0.96 11.84
CA ASN A 123 -31.73 2.23 11.86
C ASN A 123 -31.12 2.61 10.50
N MET A 124 -31.31 1.77 9.46
CA MET A 124 -30.89 2.01 8.07
C MET A 124 -29.37 2.24 7.90
N TYR A 125 -28.55 1.44 8.58
CA TYR A 125 -27.09 1.43 8.39
C TYR A 125 -26.53 0.00 8.37
N ALA A 126 -25.30 -0.14 7.90
CA ALA A 126 -24.53 -1.38 7.86
C ALA A 126 -23.08 -1.11 8.27
#